data_AF-A0A7C5EUP3-F1
#
_entry.id   AF-A0A7C5EUP3-F1
#
_cell.length_a   1.000
_cell.length_b   1.000
_cell.length_c   1.000
_cell.angle_alpha   90.00
_cell.angle_beta   90.00
_cell.angle_gamma   90.00
#
_symmetry.space_group_name_H-M   'P 1'
#
loop_
_entity.id
_entity.type
_entity.pdbx_description
1 polymer ?
#
loop_
_entity_poly.entity_id
_entity_poly.type
_entity_poly.pdbx_seq_one_letter_code
_entity_poly.pdbx_strand_id
1 'polypeptide(L)' 'QRIRDEAHRFAISYHRQVREKASTRSLLDEIPGIGPKRRRALLQRFGSIEGIRQATIEELASVEGMTRKAAETLREYL' A
#
# COMPACT_ATOMS: atom_id res chain seq x y z
N GLN A 1 -22.25 -12.62 -5.90
CA GLN A 1 -20.87 -13.07 -6.15
C GLN A 1 -20.06 -11.87 -6.63
N ARG A 2 -19.29 -11.22 -5.74
CA ARG A 2 -18.57 -9.96 -6.06
C ARG A 2 -17.25 -9.80 -5.28
N ILE A 3 -16.67 -10.91 -4.79
CA ILE A 3 -15.45 -10.91 -3.97
C ILE A 3 -14.49 -12.03 -4.43
N ARG A 4 -14.51 -12.33 -5.71
CA ARG A 4 -13.54 -13.19 -6.37
C ARG A 4 -13.13 -12.36 -7.57
N ASP A 5 -11.92 -11.81 -7.54
CA ASP A 5 -11.08 -11.51 -8.72
C ASP A 5 -9.99 -10.45 -8.43
N GLU A 6 -10.10 -9.68 -7.34
CA GLU A 6 -9.12 -8.61 -7.10
C GLU A 6 -7.80 -9.14 -6.51
N ALA A 7 -7.84 -10.18 -5.68
CA ALA A 7 -6.63 -10.80 -5.13
C ALA A 7 -5.74 -11.51 -6.19
N HIS A 8 -6.29 -11.88 -7.35
CA HIS A 8 -5.55 -12.62 -8.39
C HIS A 8 -4.73 -11.73 -9.32
N ARG A 9 -5.02 -10.42 -9.45
CA ARG A 9 -4.19 -9.51 -10.26
C ARG A 9 -2.83 -9.23 -9.65
N PHE A 10 -2.69 -9.36 -8.33
CA PHE A 10 -1.53 -8.88 -7.58
C PHE A 10 -0.28 -9.77 -7.69
N ALA A 11 -0.41 -11.02 -8.15
CA ALA A 11 0.71 -11.97 -8.16
C ALA A 11 1.65 -11.84 -9.38
N ILE A 12 1.20 -11.26 -10.49
CA ILE A 12 1.91 -11.42 -11.79
C ILE A 12 2.95 -10.31 -12.05
N SER A 13 2.92 -9.19 -11.31
CA SER A 13 3.78 -8.03 -11.58
C SER A 13 5.08 -7.97 -10.77
N TYR A 14 5.35 -8.94 -9.87
CA TYR A 14 6.45 -8.87 -8.90
C TYR A 14 7.86 -8.82 -9.53
N HIS A 15 8.04 -9.30 -10.77
CA HIS A 15 9.37 -9.38 -11.39
C HIS A 15 9.80 -8.14 -12.21
N ARG A 16 8.91 -7.18 -12.51
CA ARG A 16 9.28 -5.99 -13.31
C ARG A 16 9.82 -4.82 -12.46
N GLN A 17 9.62 -4.87 -11.14
CA GLN A 17 9.73 -3.71 -10.25
C GLN A 17 11.08 -3.56 -9.53
N VAL A 18 12.13 -4.27 -9.95
CA VAL A 18 13.45 -4.17 -9.32
C VAL A 18 14.15 -2.83 -9.64
N ARG A 19 13.79 -2.14 -10.72
CA ARG A 19 14.35 -0.80 -11.07
C ARG A 19 13.57 0.40 -10.52
N GLU A 20 12.29 0.26 -10.17
CA GLU A 20 11.49 1.35 -9.55
C GLU A 20 11.63 1.43 -8.02
N LYS A 21 12.29 0.45 -7.39
CA LYS A 21 12.50 0.37 -5.93
C LYS A 21 13.28 1.54 -5.33
N ALA A 22 14.04 2.30 -6.14
CA ALA A 22 14.78 3.47 -5.67
C ALA A 22 13.86 4.70 -5.49
N SER A 23 12.88 4.91 -6.37
CA SER A 23 11.94 6.03 -6.33
C SER A 23 10.72 5.77 -5.43
N THR A 24 10.26 4.53 -5.34
CA THR A 24 9.14 4.14 -4.45
C THR A 24 9.49 4.14 -2.96
N ARG A 25 10.78 4.19 -2.61
CA ARG A 25 11.20 4.33 -1.20
C ARG A 25 10.92 5.71 -0.61
N SER A 26 10.58 6.72 -1.42
CA SER A 26 10.38 8.12 -0.99
C SER A 26 8.92 8.46 -0.70
N LEU A 27 7.98 8.04 -1.55
CA LEU A 27 6.61 8.54 -1.51
C LEU A 27 5.87 8.23 -0.21
N LEU A 28 6.01 7.01 0.32
CA LEU A 28 5.34 6.63 1.57
C LEU A 28 6.02 7.26 2.81
N ASP A 29 7.28 7.68 2.69
CA ASP A 29 8.08 8.26 3.78
C ASP A 29 7.78 9.76 3.92
N GLU A 30 7.36 10.40 2.83
CA GLU A 30 6.93 11.80 2.80
C GLU A 30 5.53 12.01 3.40
N ILE A 31 4.75 10.94 3.58
CA ILE A 31 3.38 11.03 4.08
C ILE A 31 3.40 11.20 5.61
N PRO A 32 2.87 12.33 6.13
CA PRO A 32 2.81 12.55 7.57
C PRO A 32 2.05 11.44 8.28
N GLY A 33 2.67 10.84 9.29
CA GLY A 33 2.09 9.74 10.05
C GLY A 33 2.30 8.35 9.45
N ILE A 34 2.95 8.20 8.29
CA ILE A 34 3.33 6.90 7.74
C ILE A 34 4.82 6.63 8.00
N GLY A 35 5.10 6.13 9.21
CA GLY A 35 6.45 5.74 9.58
C GLY A 35 6.91 4.41 8.95
N PRO A 36 8.19 4.03 9.13
CA PRO A 36 8.78 2.83 8.54
C PRO A 36 8.08 1.52 8.93
N LYS A 37 7.48 1.44 10.12
CA LYS A 37 6.68 0.27 10.54
C LYS A 37 5.42 0.12 9.68
N ARG A 38 4.62 1.19 9.57
CA ARG A 38 3.38 1.22 8.76
C ARG A 38 3.66 0.97 7.30
N ARG A 39 4.69 1.61 6.76
CA ARG A 39 5.14 1.39 5.37
C ARG A 39 5.47 -0.07 5.09
N ARG A 40 6.27 -0.71 5.95
CA ARG A 40 6.61 -2.14 5.78
C ARG A 40 5.36 -3.01 5.83
N ALA A 41 4.46 -2.75 6.78
CA ALA A 41 3.22 -3.51 6.91
C ALA A 41 2.30 -3.34 5.67
N LEU A 42 2.19 -2.12 5.13
CA LEU A 42 1.45 -1.84 3.90
C LEU A 42 2.07 -2.56 2.70
N LEU A 43 3.39 -2.44 2.51
CA LEU A 43 4.09 -3.13 1.42
C LEU A 43 4.04 -4.66 1.55
N GLN A 44 4.06 -5.19 2.78
CA GLN A 44 3.88 -6.63 3.02
C GLN A 44 2.46 -7.09 2.68
N ARG A 45 1.44 -6.28 3.00
CA ARG A 45 0.04 -6.62 2.76
C ARG A 45 -0.39 -6.49 1.29
N PHE A 46 0.08 -5.45 0.61
CA PHE A 46 -0.36 -5.05 -0.73
C PHE A 46 0.71 -5.26 -1.82
N GLY A 47 1.94 -5.62 -1.44
CA GLY A 47 3.05 -5.96 -2.35
C GLY A 47 3.75 -4.77 -3.00
N SER A 48 3.01 -3.74 -3.39
CA SER A 48 3.54 -2.57 -4.11
C SER A 48 2.78 -1.28 -3.79
N ILE A 49 3.34 -0.12 -4.13
CA ILE A 49 2.65 1.17 -4.00
C ILE A 49 1.37 1.19 -4.82
N GLU A 50 1.37 0.62 -6.02
CA GLU A 50 0.18 0.53 -6.85
C GLU A 50 -0.91 -0.30 -6.15
N GLY A 51 -0.53 -1.39 -5.47
CA GLY A 51 -1.47 -2.16 -4.65
C GLY A 51 -2.04 -1.35 -3.49
N ILE A 52 -1.22 -0.52 -2.83
CA ILE A 52 -1.68 0.40 -1.78
C ILE A 52 -2.63 1.45 -2.35
N ARG A 53 -2.35 1.98 -3.55
CA ARG A 53 -3.18 2.95 -4.27
C ARG A 53 -4.48 2.34 -4.79
N GLN A 54 -4.60 1.03 -4.90
CA GLN A 54 -5.87 0.38 -5.28
C GLN A 54 -6.70 -0.03 -4.06
N ALA A 55 -6.06 -0.17 -2.89
CA ALA A 55 -6.72 -0.53 -1.65
C ALA A 55 -7.76 0.51 -1.20
N THR A 56 -8.79 0.03 -0.51
CA THR A 56 -9.81 0.84 0.15
C THR A 56 -9.30 1.38 1.49
N ILE A 57 -9.94 2.44 2.00
CA ILE A 57 -9.61 3.00 3.32
C ILE A 57 -9.74 1.93 4.43
N GLU A 58 -10.72 1.03 4.32
CA GLU A 58 -10.92 -0.05 5.30
C GLU A 58 -9.78 -1.07 5.28
N GLU A 59 -9.33 -1.47 4.09
CA GLU A 59 -8.19 -2.38 3.95
C GLU A 59 -6.90 -1.73 4.45
N LEU A 60 -6.66 -0.47 4.11
CA LEU A 60 -5.51 0.29 4.60
C LEU A 60 -5.55 0.43 6.13
N ALA A 61 -6.72 0.68 6.71
CA ALA A 61 -6.91 0.78 8.15
C ALA A 61 -6.82 -0.58 8.87
N SER A 62 -7.05 -1.69 8.17
CA SER A 62 -6.90 -3.06 8.71
C SER A 62 -5.43 -3.47 8.92
N VAL A 63 -4.48 -2.75 8.31
CA VAL A 63 -3.06 -3.05 8.43
C VAL A 63 -2.55 -2.74 9.83
N GLU A 64 -1.69 -3.61 10.36
CA GLU A 64 -1.16 -3.48 11.72
C GLU A 64 -0.52 -2.10 11.96
N GLY A 65 -1.05 -1.40 12.98
CA GLY A 65 -0.58 -0.08 13.37
C GLY A 65 -1.13 1.07 12.52
N MET A 66 -1.90 0.80 11.47
CA MET A 66 -2.66 1.83 10.76
C MET A 66 -3.89 2.24 11.57
N THR A 67 -4.33 3.48 11.35
CA THR A 67 -5.61 4.00 11.84
C THR A 67 -6.40 4.48 10.64
N ARG A 68 -7.73 4.63 10.79
CA ARG A 68 -8.58 5.19 9.73
C ARG A 68 -8.06 6.56 9.25
N LYS A 69 -7.67 7.44 10.17
CA LYS A 69 -7.07 8.75 9.84
C LYS A 69 -5.78 8.61 9.03
N ALA A 70 -4.89 7.69 9.41
CA ALA A 70 -3.65 7.46 8.66
C ALA A 70 -3.92 6.87 7.27
N ALA A 71 -4.95 6.03 7.13
CA ALA A 71 -5.39 5.48 5.85
C ALA A 71 -5.99 6.55 4.93
N GLU A 72 -6.79 7.47 5.48
CA GLU A 72 -7.34 8.62 4.78
C GLU A 72 -6.22 9.56 4.30
N THR A 73 -5.30 9.97 5.18
CA THR A 73 -4.14 10.79 4.80
C THR A 73 -3.28 10.10 3.73
N LEU A 74 -3.02 8.80 3.89
CA LEU A 74 -2.31 8.03 2.87
C LEU A 74 -3.01 8.07 1.51
N ARG A 75 -4.35 8.05 1.49
CA ARG A 75 -5.15 8.11 0.26
C ARG A 75 -5.16 9.48 -0.39
N GLU A 76 -5.11 10.54 0.40
CA GLU A 76 -5.04 11.92 -0.11
C GLU A 76 -3.70 12.20 -0.82
N TYR A 77 -2.62 11.54 -0.38
CA TYR A 77 -1.28 11.72 -0.94
C TYR A 77 -0.97 10.81 -2.15
N LEU A 78 -1.73 9.72 -2.36
CA LEU A 78 -1.50 8.71 -3.41
C LEU A 78 -2.52 8.78 -4.55
#